data_AF-A0A7S2V4V6-F1
#
_entry.id   AF-A0A7S2V4V6-F1
#
_cell.length_a   1.000
_cell.length_b   1.000
_cell.length_c   1.000
_cell.angle_alpha   90.00
_cell.angle_beta   90.00
_cell.angle_gamma   90.00
#
_symmetry.space_group_name_H-M   'P 1'
#
loop_
_entity.id
_entity.type
_entity.pdbx_description
1 polymer ?
#
loop_
_entity_poly.entity_id
_entity_poly.type
_entity_poly.pdbx_seq_one_letter_code
_entity_poly.pdbx_strand_id
1 'polypeptide(L)'
;VPSVGCSVADQARHPNVVTNSNSQLKVDIEWYLSQQILPPIARLCEPIEGTSQGQLASQLGLDASKFRGPQVGGGSSSTGDDLDPAFTPLSKMEDAERFRDVRKLQLACLKCKEEEAEFPGVYMRDQAQQPVGSGLNCPKCGEEFWGAPNAGACFSRLHNRMTLLLRQCQQSYYDCWLVCEDSSCGARTQQQSVRGPCCLARGCRGRLSQEYSEQDLHTQLKYFESLFDAKRAQRMLAEKSLNFPEIPKKHVELFKAIKQMVAKDAESSAYNWIQPDIWSTVFGKK
;
A
#
# COMPACT_ATOMS: atom_id res chain seq x y z
N VAL A 1 -19.30 21.33 22.26
CA VAL A 1 -18.57 20.05 22.14
C VAL A 1 -19.01 19.43 20.83
N PRO A 2 -18.11 19.08 19.91
CA PRO A 2 -18.53 18.47 18.64
C PRO A 2 -19.18 17.12 18.98
N SER A 3 -20.45 16.97 18.62
CA SER A 3 -21.18 15.73 18.77
C SER A 3 -20.60 14.70 17.81
N VAL A 4 -19.89 13.73 18.36
CA VAL A 4 -19.34 12.56 17.66
C VAL A 4 -20.50 11.88 16.92
N GLY A 5 -20.48 11.92 15.58
CA GLY A 5 -21.41 11.17 14.72
C GLY A 5 -22.28 11.98 13.76
N CYS A 6 -22.22 13.32 13.72
CA CYS A 6 -23.00 14.13 12.77
C CYS A 6 -22.17 14.44 11.51
N SER A 7 -22.73 14.26 10.31
CA SER A 7 -21.97 14.47 9.07
C SER A 7 -21.56 15.95 8.93
N VAL A 8 -20.45 16.23 8.24
CA VAL A 8 -19.97 17.61 8.01
C VAL A 8 -21.05 18.49 7.37
N ALA A 9 -21.91 17.89 6.52
CA ALA A 9 -23.02 18.60 5.90
C ALA A 9 -24.08 19.07 6.92
N ASP A 10 -24.31 18.30 7.98
CA ASP A 10 -25.30 18.63 9.04
C ASP A 10 -24.82 19.76 9.96
N GLN A 11 -23.52 20.06 9.92
CA GLN A 11 -22.86 21.10 10.70
C GLN A 11 -22.81 22.45 9.96
N ALA A 12 -23.29 22.52 8.72
CA ALA A 12 -23.38 23.77 7.98
C ALA A 12 -24.45 24.71 8.60
N ARG A 13 -24.07 25.98 8.81
CA ARG A 13 -24.94 27.03 9.37
C ARG A 13 -24.74 28.33 8.62
N HIS A 14 -25.79 29.14 8.51
CA HIS A 14 -25.70 30.47 7.91
C HIS A 14 -24.90 31.43 8.83
N PRO A 15 -24.05 32.34 8.31
CA PRO A 15 -23.22 33.24 9.11
C PRO A 15 -24.00 34.01 10.18
N ASN A 16 -25.19 34.53 9.83
CA ASN A 16 -26.07 35.26 10.75
C ASN A 16 -26.50 34.43 11.98
N VAL A 17 -26.62 33.11 11.84
CA VAL A 17 -26.98 32.21 12.94
C VAL A 17 -25.81 32.07 13.92
N VAL A 18 -24.58 32.06 13.40
CA VAL A 18 -23.37 31.97 14.22
C VAL A 18 -23.18 33.25 15.02
N THR A 19 -23.32 34.43 14.40
CA THR A 19 -23.21 35.73 15.10
C THR A 19 -24.31 35.97 16.13
N ASN A 20 -25.54 35.51 15.87
CA ASN A 20 -26.66 35.71 16.79
C ASN A 20 -26.72 34.68 17.94
N SER A 21 -25.88 33.63 17.91
CA SER A 21 -25.95 32.50 18.86
C SER A 21 -25.27 32.71 20.21
N ASN A 22 -24.96 33.96 20.60
CA ASN A 22 -24.32 34.31 21.88
C ASN A 22 -23.18 33.34 22.27
N SER A 23 -22.25 33.09 21.34
CA SER A 23 -21.06 32.22 21.50
C SER A 23 -21.28 30.71 21.71
N GLN A 24 -22.51 30.20 21.55
CA GLN A 24 -22.76 28.75 21.63
C GLN A 24 -22.21 27.97 20.43
N LEU A 25 -22.17 28.58 19.24
CA LEU A 25 -21.58 28.00 18.03
C LEU A 25 -20.18 28.59 17.81
N LYS A 26 -19.17 27.72 17.69
CA LYS A 26 -17.79 28.10 17.39
C LYS A 26 -17.43 27.62 15.98
N VAL A 27 -16.65 28.43 15.27
CA VAL A 27 -16.13 28.09 13.95
C VAL A 27 -15.08 26.98 14.09
N ASP A 28 -15.21 25.93 13.28
CA ASP A 28 -14.22 24.84 13.22
C ASP A 28 -13.03 25.25 12.35
N ILE A 29 -12.00 25.80 12.98
CA ILE A 29 -10.79 26.29 12.31
C ILE A 29 -10.04 25.13 11.62
N GLU A 30 -9.99 23.94 12.25
CA GLU A 30 -9.29 22.76 11.72
C GLU A 30 -9.94 22.28 10.42
N TRP A 31 -11.27 22.32 10.34
CA TRP A 31 -12.01 21.99 9.11
C TRP A 31 -11.66 22.94 7.96
N TYR A 32 -11.65 24.25 8.17
CA TYR A 32 -11.29 25.21 7.11
C TYR A 32 -9.83 25.08 6.67
N LEU A 33 -8.92 24.89 7.62
CA LEU A 33 -7.51 24.67 7.32
C LEU A 33 -7.31 23.42 6.46
N SER A 34 -7.95 22.31 6.81
CA SER A 34 -7.80 21.02 6.12
C SER A 34 -8.54 20.93 4.79
N GLN A 35 -9.77 21.45 4.69
CA GLN A 35 -10.64 21.26 3.53
C GLN A 35 -10.68 22.44 2.55
N GLN A 36 -10.32 23.64 2.97
CA GLN A 36 -10.42 24.85 2.13
C GLN A 36 -9.08 25.51 1.85
N ILE A 37 -8.17 25.55 2.83
CA ILE A 37 -6.88 26.26 2.71
C ILE A 37 -5.77 25.33 2.22
N LEU A 38 -5.65 24.13 2.79
CA LEU A 38 -4.60 23.17 2.42
C LEU A 38 -4.71 22.68 0.96
N PRO A 39 -5.89 22.34 0.40
CA PRO A 39 -5.96 21.82 -0.98
C PRO A 39 -5.47 22.81 -2.05
N PRO A 40 -5.85 24.11 -2.04
CA PRO A 40 -5.30 25.09 -2.97
C PRO A 40 -3.78 25.30 -2.83
N ILE A 41 -3.26 25.37 -1.61
CA ILE A 41 -1.81 25.56 -1.36
C ILE A 41 -1.04 24.33 -1.86
N ALA A 42 -1.52 23.13 -1.53
CA ALA A 42 -0.92 21.88 -1.97
C ALA A 42 -0.84 21.81 -3.50
N ARG A 43 -1.89 22.20 -4.23
CA ARG A 43 -1.89 22.24 -5.69
C ARG A 43 -0.89 23.24 -6.27
N LEU A 44 -0.75 24.42 -5.66
CA LEU A 44 0.19 25.44 -6.12
C LEU A 44 1.64 25.03 -5.86
N CYS A 45 1.89 24.31 -4.77
CA CYS A 45 3.21 23.88 -4.35
C CYS A 45 3.59 22.47 -4.85
N GLU A 46 2.66 21.71 -5.44
CA GLU A 46 2.91 20.38 -6.00
C GLU A 46 4.06 20.35 -7.02
N PRO A 47 4.21 21.34 -7.93
CA PRO A 47 5.34 21.35 -8.87
C PRO A 47 6.69 21.75 -8.24
N ILE A 48 6.71 22.17 -6.98
CA ILE A 48 7.92 22.68 -6.32
C ILE A 48 8.64 21.52 -5.63
N GLU A 49 9.80 21.15 -6.18
CA GLU A 49 10.67 20.11 -5.63
C GLU A 49 10.98 20.36 -4.14
N GLY A 50 10.92 19.29 -3.34
CA GLY A 50 11.18 19.35 -1.90
C GLY A 50 10.00 19.76 -1.04
N THR A 51 8.83 20.03 -1.62
CA THR A 51 7.59 20.31 -0.87
C THR A 51 6.71 19.06 -0.80
N SER A 52 6.16 18.75 0.38
CA SER A 52 5.19 17.67 0.57
C SER A 52 3.91 18.17 1.25
N GLN A 53 2.77 17.57 0.91
CA GLN A 53 1.48 17.90 1.53
C GLN A 53 1.53 17.76 3.06
N GLY A 54 2.28 16.79 3.58
CA GLY A 54 2.50 16.62 5.03
C GLY A 54 3.31 17.76 5.67
N GLN A 55 4.33 18.30 4.99
CA GLN A 55 5.06 19.48 5.47
C GLN A 55 4.18 20.73 5.45
N LEU A 56 3.40 20.93 4.38
CA LEU A 56 2.43 22.02 4.28
C LEU A 56 1.38 21.95 5.39
N ALA A 57 0.84 20.75 5.66
CA ALA A 57 -0.08 20.52 6.77
C ALA A 57 0.56 20.85 8.13
N SER A 58 1.81 20.43 8.36
CA SER A 58 2.56 20.75 9.58
C SER A 58 2.75 22.26 9.78
N GLN A 59 3.00 23.01 8.70
CA GLN A 59 3.15 24.46 8.75
C GLN A 59 1.82 25.17 9.04
N LEU A 60 0.69 24.59 8.63
CA LEU A 60 -0.66 25.07 8.95
C LEU A 60 -1.13 24.69 10.36
N GLY A 61 -0.30 23.99 11.15
CA GLY A 61 -0.65 23.51 12.49
C GLY A 61 -1.59 22.29 12.48
N LEU A 62 -1.72 21.62 11.33
CA LEU A 62 -2.49 20.39 11.18
C LEU A 62 -1.60 19.17 11.46
N ASP A 63 -2.22 18.07 11.90
CA ASP A 63 -1.51 16.80 12.15
C ASP A 63 -1.03 16.18 10.83
N ALA A 64 0.27 16.33 10.55
CA ALA A 64 0.91 15.82 9.35
C ALA A 64 0.71 14.32 9.10
N SER A 65 0.43 13.52 10.14
CA SER A 65 0.17 12.08 9.98
C SER A 65 -1.12 11.80 9.21
N LYS A 66 -2.15 12.64 9.35
CA LYS A 66 -3.45 12.52 8.65
C LYS A 66 -3.38 12.94 7.18
N PHE A 67 -2.39 13.75 6.82
CA PHE A 67 -2.22 14.32 5.47
C PHE A 67 -1.05 13.69 4.70
N ARG A 68 -0.40 12.68 5.27
CA ARG A 68 0.32 11.66 4.51
C ARG A 68 -0.72 10.77 3.83
N GLY A 69 -1.46 11.33 2.87
CA GLY A 69 -2.23 10.51 1.96
C GLY A 69 -1.31 9.49 1.30
N PRO A 70 -1.84 8.35 0.80
CA PRO A 70 -1.04 7.48 -0.05
C PRO A 70 -0.43 8.39 -1.10
N GLN A 71 0.91 8.50 -1.14
CA GLN A 71 1.53 8.85 -2.41
C GLN A 71 0.99 7.79 -3.34
N VAL A 72 0.03 8.17 -4.18
CA VAL A 72 -0.55 7.27 -5.15
C VAL A 72 0.67 6.72 -5.89
N GLY A 73 0.96 5.44 -5.64
CA GLY A 73 2.03 4.70 -6.30
C GLY A 73 1.78 4.57 -7.81
N GLY A 74 0.71 5.18 -8.32
CA GLY A 74 0.57 5.55 -9.71
C GLY A 74 1.54 6.69 -10.01
N GLY A 75 2.69 6.33 -10.59
CA GLY A 75 3.51 7.28 -11.32
C GLY A 75 2.61 8.21 -12.12
N SER A 76 2.80 9.52 -11.88
CA SER A 76 2.15 10.57 -12.63
C SER A 76 2.22 10.19 -14.11
N SER A 77 1.08 9.80 -14.68
CA SER A 77 0.92 9.73 -16.12
C SER A 77 0.67 11.16 -16.61
N SER A 78 1.59 12.07 -16.28
CA SER A 78 1.87 13.22 -17.11
C SER A 78 2.42 12.68 -18.41
N THR A 79 1.53 12.52 -19.40
CA THR A 79 1.88 12.60 -20.82
C THR A 79 2.40 14.02 -21.10
N GLY A 80 3.60 14.29 -20.62
CA GLY A 80 4.38 15.49 -20.77
C GLY A 80 5.84 15.06 -20.72
N ASP A 81 6.60 15.54 -21.69
CA ASP A 81 7.88 15.04 -22.20
C ASP A 81 9.07 15.35 -21.26
N ASP A 82 8.87 15.21 -19.94
CA ASP A 82 9.89 15.48 -18.93
C ASP A 82 10.20 14.17 -18.21
N LEU A 83 11.28 13.52 -18.64
CA LEU A 83 11.90 12.40 -17.94
C LEU A 83 12.34 12.89 -16.56
N ASP A 84 11.53 12.59 -15.54
CA ASP A 84 11.87 12.79 -14.14
C ASP A 84 13.24 12.12 -13.85
N PRO A 85 14.31 12.87 -13.51
CA PRO A 85 15.65 12.31 -13.30
C PRO A 85 15.72 11.36 -12.08
N ALA A 86 14.63 11.23 -11.31
CA ALA A 86 14.50 10.35 -10.15
C ALA A 86 13.75 9.02 -10.43
N PHE A 87 13.48 8.64 -11.69
CA PHE A 87 12.84 7.36 -11.97
C PHE A 87 13.74 6.17 -11.60
N THR A 88 13.55 5.63 -10.39
CA THR A 88 14.15 4.37 -9.96
C THR A 88 13.18 3.24 -10.27
N PRO A 89 13.53 2.28 -11.15
CA PRO A 89 12.68 1.14 -11.42
C PRO A 89 12.32 0.41 -10.12
N LEU A 90 11.06 -0.01 -9.96
CA LEU A 90 10.58 -0.80 -8.81
C LEU A 90 11.43 -2.06 -8.52
N SER A 91 12.16 -2.56 -9.52
CA SER A 91 13.11 -3.69 -9.37
C SER A 91 14.40 -3.33 -8.63
N LYS A 92 14.76 -2.05 -8.58
CA LYS A 92 15.97 -1.52 -7.91
C LYS A 92 15.67 -0.82 -6.58
N MET A 93 14.39 -0.56 -6.28
CA MET A 93 13.95 -0.04 -4.99
C MET A 93 14.18 -1.05 -3.87
N GLU A 94 14.46 -0.56 -2.66
CA GLU A 94 14.56 -1.43 -1.49
C GLU A 94 13.18 -2.04 -1.14
N ASP A 95 13.17 -3.28 -0.67
CA ASP A 95 11.94 -3.99 -0.32
C ASP A 95 11.10 -3.26 0.75
N ALA A 96 11.75 -2.51 1.65
CA ALA A 96 11.07 -1.73 2.67
C ALA A 96 10.20 -0.61 2.08
N GLU A 97 10.68 0.03 1.01
CA GLU A 97 9.96 1.08 0.30
C GLU A 97 8.95 0.49 -0.68
N ARG A 98 9.40 -0.48 -1.48
CA ARG A 98 8.56 -1.14 -2.50
C ARG A 98 7.31 -1.78 -1.90
N PHE A 99 7.43 -2.40 -0.73
CA PHE A 99 6.35 -3.11 -0.07
C PHE A 99 5.78 -2.31 1.11
N ARG A 100 5.93 -0.99 1.12
CA ARG A 100 5.43 -0.14 2.21
C ARG A 100 3.91 -0.20 2.34
N ASP A 101 3.20 -0.01 1.23
CA ASP A 101 1.74 0.18 1.21
C ASP A 101 0.96 -1.11 0.94
N VAL A 102 1.65 -2.26 0.87
CA VAL A 102 0.99 -3.57 0.71
C VAL A 102 0.33 -4.04 2.00
N ARG A 103 -0.73 -4.84 1.86
CA ARG A 103 -1.36 -5.52 2.99
C ARG A 103 -0.42 -6.62 3.48
N LYS A 104 0.12 -6.45 4.69
CA LYS A 104 1.06 -7.39 5.30
C LYS A 104 0.38 -8.70 5.68
N LEU A 105 1.10 -9.81 5.53
CA LEU A 105 0.59 -11.13 5.93
C LEU A 105 0.62 -11.25 7.45
N GLN A 106 -0.54 -11.39 8.07
CA GLN A 106 -0.69 -11.50 9.53
C GLN A 106 -1.02 -12.94 9.95
N LEU A 107 -0.39 -13.44 11.01
CA LEU A 107 -0.57 -14.79 11.54
C LEU A 107 -0.67 -14.79 13.07
N ALA A 108 -1.61 -15.56 13.61
CA ALA A 108 -1.67 -15.88 15.04
C ALA A 108 -0.91 -17.18 15.34
N CYS A 109 -0.20 -17.25 16.47
CA CYS A 109 0.46 -18.47 16.91
C CYS A 109 -0.50 -19.34 17.75
N LEU A 110 -0.60 -20.64 17.45
CA LEU A 110 -1.53 -21.54 18.14
C LEU A 110 -1.10 -21.86 19.58
N LYS A 111 0.19 -21.71 19.91
CA LYS A 111 0.73 -22.04 21.23
C LYS A 111 0.58 -20.90 22.22
N CYS A 112 1.04 -19.70 21.87
CA CYS A 112 0.88 -18.54 22.76
C CYS A 112 -0.50 -17.87 22.66
N LYS A 113 -1.30 -18.18 21.62
CA LYS A 113 -2.66 -17.64 21.39
C LYS A 113 -2.76 -16.10 21.46
N GLU A 114 -1.63 -15.46 21.23
CA GLU A 114 -1.50 -14.01 21.19
C GLU A 114 -2.16 -13.43 19.93
N GLU A 115 -2.36 -12.10 19.95
CA GLU A 115 -2.85 -11.34 18.80
C GLU A 115 -2.02 -11.60 17.53
N GLU A 116 -2.66 -11.40 16.37
CA GLU A 116 -2.02 -11.58 15.06
C GLU A 116 -0.75 -10.73 14.96
N ALA A 117 0.33 -11.34 14.45
CA ALA A 117 1.60 -10.66 14.21
C ALA A 117 2.00 -10.78 12.74
N GLU A 118 2.76 -9.80 12.25
CA GLU A 118 3.25 -9.79 10.88
C GLU A 118 4.20 -10.97 10.66
N PHE A 119 4.00 -11.69 9.56
CA PHE A 119 4.90 -12.74 9.14
C PHE A 119 6.20 -12.13 8.62
N PRO A 120 7.36 -12.42 9.25
CA PRO A 120 8.62 -11.74 8.94
C PRO A 120 9.26 -12.20 7.62
N GLY A 121 8.68 -13.19 6.93
CA GLY A 121 9.23 -13.81 5.74
C GLY A 121 10.15 -14.98 6.06
N VAL A 122 11.23 -15.14 5.29
CA VAL A 122 12.17 -16.26 5.43
C VAL A 122 12.94 -16.22 6.75
N TYR A 123 13.38 -15.04 7.14
CA TYR A 123 14.19 -14.79 8.33
C TYR A 123 13.47 -13.87 9.29
N MET A 124 13.44 -14.25 10.57
CA MET A 124 13.02 -13.36 11.64
C MET A 124 14.12 -12.33 11.92
N ARG A 125 13.74 -11.08 12.15
CA ARG A 125 14.67 -9.99 12.43
C ARG A 125 14.53 -9.48 13.87
N ASP A 126 15.65 -9.13 14.49
CA ASP A 126 15.69 -8.41 15.76
C ASP A 126 15.42 -6.90 15.58
N GLN A 127 15.33 -6.14 16.68
CA GLN A 127 15.30 -4.68 16.75
C GLN A 127 16.44 -4.04 15.94
N ALA A 128 17.63 -4.67 15.91
CA ALA A 128 18.77 -4.24 15.09
C ALA A 128 18.67 -4.66 13.61
N GLN A 129 17.53 -5.17 13.15
CA GLN A 129 17.28 -5.69 11.79
C GLN A 129 18.16 -6.89 11.38
N GLN A 130 18.83 -7.51 12.34
CA GLN A 130 19.69 -8.68 12.15
C GLN A 130 18.87 -9.97 12.07
N PRO A 131 19.19 -10.90 11.15
CA PRO A 131 18.46 -12.17 11.03
C PRO A 131 18.82 -13.10 12.21
N VAL A 132 17.83 -13.44 13.04
CA VAL A 132 18.03 -14.25 14.27
C VAL A 132 17.67 -15.72 14.08
N GLY A 133 16.74 -16.01 13.17
CA GLY A 133 16.25 -17.37 12.96
C GLY A 133 15.31 -17.48 11.78
N SER A 134 14.69 -18.66 11.61
CA SER A 134 13.69 -18.87 10.57
C SER A 134 12.39 -18.14 10.91
N GLY A 135 11.77 -17.49 9.92
CA GLY A 135 10.49 -16.80 10.09
C GLY A 135 9.28 -17.74 10.30
N LEU A 136 9.48 -19.06 10.18
CA LEU A 136 8.48 -20.06 10.58
C LEU A 136 8.43 -20.27 12.09
N ASN A 137 9.40 -19.79 12.84
CA ASN A 137 9.33 -19.73 14.29
C ASN A 137 8.50 -18.52 14.70
N CYS A 138 7.71 -18.68 15.76
CA CYS A 138 6.95 -17.56 16.31
C CYS A 138 7.89 -16.52 16.95
N PRO A 139 7.79 -15.22 16.63
CA PRO A 139 8.68 -14.20 17.19
C PRO A 139 8.49 -13.96 18.69
N LYS A 140 7.30 -14.28 19.23
CA LYS A 140 6.99 -14.09 20.65
C LYS A 140 7.45 -15.27 21.52
N CYS A 141 7.14 -16.50 21.12
CA CYS A 141 7.40 -17.69 21.96
C CYS A 141 8.47 -18.65 21.41
N GLY A 142 9.04 -18.36 20.23
CA GLY A 142 10.08 -19.19 19.60
C GLY A 142 9.60 -20.50 18.99
N GLU A 143 8.33 -20.88 19.19
CA GLU A 143 7.79 -22.16 18.74
C GLU A 143 7.87 -22.33 17.22
N GLU A 144 8.31 -23.50 16.76
CA GLU A 144 8.30 -23.85 15.35
C GLU A 144 6.88 -23.82 14.75
N PHE A 145 6.81 -23.53 13.46
CA PHE A 145 5.58 -23.53 12.66
C PHE A 145 4.44 -22.67 13.22
N TRP A 146 4.75 -21.61 13.98
CA TRP A 146 3.76 -20.78 14.66
C TRP A 146 2.80 -21.61 15.54
N GLY A 147 3.33 -22.63 16.21
CA GLY A 147 2.60 -23.54 17.08
C GLY A 147 1.72 -24.58 16.37
N ALA A 148 1.87 -24.73 15.04
CA ALA A 148 1.20 -25.80 14.32
C ALA A 148 1.84 -27.17 14.64
N PRO A 149 1.04 -28.25 14.70
CA PRO A 149 1.54 -29.56 15.12
C PRO A 149 2.54 -30.19 14.14
N ASN A 150 2.49 -29.80 12.86
CA ASN A 150 3.40 -30.27 11.83
C ASN A 150 3.52 -29.24 10.69
N ALA A 151 4.50 -29.44 9.80
CA ALA A 151 4.76 -28.57 8.66
C ALA A 151 3.57 -28.47 7.69
N GLY A 152 2.78 -29.54 7.53
CA GLY A 152 1.59 -29.55 6.67
C GLY A 152 0.46 -28.68 7.22
N ALA A 153 0.23 -28.71 8.52
CA ALA A 153 -0.73 -27.82 9.18
C ALA A 153 -0.27 -26.36 9.08
N CYS A 154 1.04 -26.10 9.21
CA CYS A 154 1.61 -24.77 8.98
C CYS A 154 1.37 -24.30 7.54
N PHE A 155 1.66 -25.16 6.57
CA PHE A 155 1.42 -24.92 5.14
C PHE A 155 -0.03 -24.51 4.88
N SER A 156 -1.00 -25.32 5.30
CA SER A 156 -2.41 -25.06 5.06
C SER A 156 -2.85 -23.75 5.71
N ARG A 157 -2.35 -23.43 6.90
CA ARG A 157 -2.67 -22.16 7.58
C ARG A 157 -2.12 -20.94 6.83
N LEU A 158 -0.84 -20.98 6.48
CA LEU A 158 -0.19 -19.93 5.69
C LEU A 158 -0.89 -19.74 4.35
N HIS A 159 -1.14 -20.84 3.65
CA HIS A 159 -1.83 -20.82 2.37
C HIS A 159 -3.24 -20.23 2.48
N ASN A 160 -4.06 -20.72 3.41
CA ASN A 160 -5.42 -20.22 3.58
C ASN A 160 -5.44 -18.73 3.91
N ARG A 161 -4.54 -18.28 4.81
CA ARG A 161 -4.46 -16.87 5.20
C ARG A 161 -4.07 -15.98 4.03
N MET A 162 -3.07 -16.40 3.26
CA MET A 162 -2.61 -15.71 2.06
C MET A 162 -3.69 -15.68 0.97
N THR A 163 -4.36 -16.80 0.71
CA THR A 163 -5.45 -16.88 -0.27
C THR A 163 -6.61 -15.96 0.10
N LEU A 164 -6.98 -15.89 1.38
CA LEU A 164 -8.02 -14.96 1.85
C LEU A 164 -7.59 -13.49 1.66
N LEU A 165 -6.35 -13.15 2.01
CA LEU A 165 -5.83 -11.79 1.82
C LEU A 165 -5.76 -11.41 0.33
N LEU A 166 -5.29 -12.33 -0.52
CA LEU A 166 -5.23 -12.12 -1.97
C LEU A 166 -6.63 -11.88 -2.55
N ARG A 167 -7.64 -12.66 -2.14
CA ARG A 167 -9.03 -12.45 -2.57
C ARG A 167 -9.57 -11.09 -2.14
N GLN A 168 -9.21 -10.59 -0.96
CA GLN A 168 -9.58 -9.23 -0.52
C GLN A 168 -8.91 -8.15 -1.39
N CYS A 169 -7.64 -8.32 -1.75
CA CYS A 169 -6.93 -7.42 -2.66
C CYS A 169 -7.54 -7.46 -4.07
N GLN A 170 -7.86 -8.64 -4.59
CA GLN A 170 -8.55 -8.82 -5.87
C GLN A 170 -9.94 -8.17 -5.86
N GLN A 171 -10.70 -8.34 -4.78
CA GLN A 171 -11.98 -7.66 -4.63
C GLN A 171 -11.80 -6.14 -4.64
N SER A 172 -10.83 -5.61 -3.88
CA SER A 172 -10.55 -4.16 -3.85
C SER A 172 -10.19 -3.61 -5.25
N TYR A 173 -9.46 -4.39 -6.04
CA TYR A 173 -9.15 -4.08 -7.44
C TYR A 173 -10.42 -4.11 -8.31
N TYR A 174 -11.17 -5.22 -8.31
CA TYR A 174 -12.33 -5.42 -9.18
C TYR A 174 -13.57 -4.64 -8.77
N ASP A 175 -13.63 -4.13 -7.54
CA ASP A 175 -14.64 -3.16 -7.11
C ASP A 175 -14.50 -1.82 -7.86
N CYS A 176 -13.34 -1.58 -8.53
CA CYS A 176 -13.10 -0.46 -9.44
C CYS A 176 -13.50 0.89 -8.87
N TRP A 177 -13.25 1.11 -7.57
CA TRP A 177 -13.43 2.42 -6.96
C TRP A 177 -12.48 3.42 -7.59
N LEU A 178 -13.04 4.56 -7.99
CA LEU A 178 -12.34 5.66 -8.62
C LEU A 178 -12.35 6.86 -7.69
N VAL A 179 -11.23 7.54 -7.58
CA VAL A 179 -11.06 8.75 -6.79
C VAL A 179 -10.57 9.87 -7.70
N CYS A 180 -11.09 11.07 -7.50
CA CYS A 180 -10.62 12.24 -8.24
C CYS A 180 -9.24 12.66 -7.74
N GLU A 181 -8.30 12.85 -8.66
CA GLU A 181 -6.94 13.34 -8.37
C GLU A 181 -6.93 14.77 -7.81
N ASP A 182 -7.98 15.55 -8.07
CA ASP A 182 -8.14 16.89 -7.51
C ASP A 182 -8.46 16.81 -6.00
N SER A 183 -7.49 17.19 -5.18
CA SER A 183 -7.58 17.25 -3.71
C SER A 183 -8.74 18.10 -3.19
N SER A 184 -9.23 19.07 -3.97
CA SER A 184 -10.40 19.89 -3.61
C SER A 184 -11.74 19.26 -4.00
N CYS A 185 -11.73 18.24 -4.87
CA CYS A 185 -12.95 17.57 -5.32
C CYS A 185 -13.39 16.47 -4.36
N GLY A 186 -12.47 15.58 -3.97
CA GLY A 186 -12.76 14.46 -3.07
C GLY A 186 -13.80 13.46 -3.57
N ALA A 187 -14.14 13.46 -4.87
CA ALA A 187 -15.14 12.56 -5.41
C ALA A 187 -14.62 11.10 -5.42
N ARG A 188 -15.42 10.18 -4.88
CA ARG A 188 -15.19 8.73 -4.90
C ARG A 188 -16.40 8.01 -5.50
N THR A 189 -16.23 7.29 -6.60
CA THR A 189 -17.34 6.69 -7.37
C THR A 189 -16.91 5.39 -8.05
N GLN A 190 -17.86 4.51 -8.36
CA GLN A 190 -17.64 3.35 -9.26
C GLN A 190 -18.13 3.63 -10.69
N GLN A 191 -18.73 4.79 -10.93
CA GLN A 191 -19.21 5.16 -12.26
C GLN A 191 -18.07 5.71 -13.11
N GLN A 192 -17.89 5.13 -14.30
CA GLN A 192 -16.94 5.61 -15.29
C GLN A 192 -17.63 6.49 -16.33
N SER A 193 -16.97 7.58 -16.70
CA SER A 193 -17.40 8.40 -17.82
C SER A 193 -17.11 7.70 -19.14
N VAL A 194 -18.00 7.85 -20.11
CA VAL A 194 -17.74 7.42 -21.51
C VAL A 194 -16.71 8.32 -22.22
N ARG A 195 -16.41 9.50 -21.66
CA ARG A 195 -15.44 10.47 -22.19
C ARG A 195 -14.09 10.34 -21.50
N GLY A 196 -13.59 9.12 -21.39
CA GLY A 196 -12.33 8.82 -20.70
C GLY A 196 -12.40 9.04 -19.19
N PRO A 197 -11.24 9.16 -18.51
CA PRO A 197 -11.16 9.19 -17.05
C PRO A 197 -11.50 10.57 -16.45
N CYS A 198 -12.54 11.25 -16.91
CA CYS A 198 -12.92 12.57 -16.39
C CYS A 198 -13.80 12.45 -15.13
N CYS A 199 -13.57 13.37 -14.17
CA CYS A 199 -14.41 13.46 -12.97
C CYS A 199 -15.87 13.78 -13.31
N LEU A 200 -16.78 13.10 -12.61
CA LEU A 200 -18.23 13.24 -12.77
C LEU A 200 -18.81 14.37 -11.90
N ALA A 201 -18.03 14.94 -10.98
CA ALA A 201 -18.47 16.05 -10.15
C ALA A 201 -18.68 17.31 -11.00
N ARG A 202 -19.81 18.00 -10.78
CA ARG A 202 -20.18 19.20 -11.55
C ARG A 202 -19.11 20.28 -11.40
N GLY A 203 -18.57 20.74 -12.53
CA GLY A 203 -17.56 21.80 -12.57
C GLY A 203 -16.13 21.35 -12.24
N CYS A 204 -15.91 20.09 -11.85
CA CYS A 204 -14.57 19.56 -11.67
C CYS A 204 -13.93 19.24 -13.04
N ARG A 205 -12.64 19.56 -13.17
CA ARG A 205 -11.83 19.22 -14.35
C ARG A 205 -10.75 18.18 -14.04
N GLY A 206 -10.79 17.60 -12.84
CA GLY A 206 -9.86 16.56 -12.42
C GLY A 206 -10.10 15.25 -13.16
N ARG A 207 -9.09 14.39 -13.12
CA ARG A 207 -9.13 13.03 -13.62
C ARG A 207 -9.56 12.08 -12.50
N LEU A 208 -10.23 11.00 -12.86
CA LEU A 208 -10.50 9.86 -12.00
C LEU A 208 -9.41 8.81 -12.21
N SER A 209 -8.79 8.39 -11.13
CA SER A 209 -7.85 7.27 -11.08
C SER A 209 -8.41 6.16 -10.18
N GLN A 210 -7.99 4.93 -10.43
CA GLN A 210 -8.43 3.80 -9.62
C GLN A 210 -7.78 3.87 -8.24
N GLU A 211 -8.59 3.75 -7.19
CA GLU A 211 -8.15 3.83 -5.79
C GLU A 211 -7.17 2.71 -5.43
N TYR A 212 -7.39 1.52 -5.99
CA TYR A 212 -6.50 0.37 -5.87
C TYR A 212 -6.13 -0.10 -7.26
N SER A 213 -4.90 0.24 -7.69
CA SER A 213 -4.45 0.06 -9.07
C SER A 213 -4.02 -1.38 -9.36
N GLU A 214 -3.86 -1.67 -10.64
CA GLU A 214 -3.20 -2.88 -11.14
C GLU A 214 -1.77 -3.03 -10.61
N GLN A 215 -1.06 -1.91 -10.42
CA GLN A 215 0.31 -1.90 -9.91
C GLN A 215 0.32 -2.28 -8.43
N ASP A 216 -0.67 -1.84 -7.65
CA ASP A 216 -0.81 -2.20 -6.25
C ASP A 216 -1.10 -3.70 -6.11
N LEU A 217 -2.01 -4.25 -6.93
CA LEU A 217 -2.31 -5.68 -6.94
C LEU A 217 -1.09 -6.52 -7.35
N HIS A 218 -0.35 -6.09 -8.38
CA HIS A 218 0.86 -6.78 -8.80
C HIS A 218 1.96 -6.70 -7.72
N THR A 219 2.12 -5.56 -7.08
CA THR A 219 3.08 -5.36 -5.98
C THR A 219 2.72 -6.23 -4.78
N GLN A 220 1.43 -6.41 -4.47
CA GLN A 220 0.96 -7.35 -3.45
C GLN A 220 1.34 -8.80 -3.78
N LEU A 221 1.19 -9.23 -5.02
CA LEU A 221 1.60 -10.59 -5.45
C LEU A 221 3.12 -10.77 -5.32
N LYS A 222 3.91 -9.77 -5.72
CA LYS A 222 5.37 -9.79 -5.57
C LYS A 222 5.83 -9.74 -4.11
N TYR A 223 5.08 -9.06 -3.24
CA TYR A 223 5.30 -9.11 -1.80
C TYR A 223 5.16 -10.55 -1.29
N PHE A 224 4.07 -11.25 -1.64
CA PHE A 224 3.93 -12.66 -1.24
C PHE A 224 5.05 -13.54 -1.75
N GLU A 225 5.48 -13.36 -3.01
CA GLU A 225 6.60 -14.14 -3.58
C GLU A 225 7.89 -13.91 -2.79
N SER A 226 8.14 -12.65 -2.37
CA SER A 226 9.32 -12.27 -1.59
C SER A 226 9.39 -12.91 -0.21
N LEU A 227 8.23 -13.11 0.45
CA LEU A 227 8.16 -13.66 1.81
C LEU A 227 8.68 -15.10 1.90
N PHE A 228 8.60 -15.87 0.81
CA PHE A 228 8.93 -17.30 0.79
C PHE A 228 10.15 -17.63 -0.09
N ASP A 229 10.84 -16.62 -0.65
CA ASP A 229 12.04 -16.84 -1.46
C ASP A 229 13.33 -16.88 -0.62
N ALA A 230 13.66 -18.08 -0.13
CA ALA A 230 14.87 -18.29 0.67
C ALA A 230 16.17 -17.92 -0.06
N LYS A 231 16.27 -18.21 -1.37
CA LYS A 231 17.48 -17.92 -2.16
C LYS A 231 17.65 -16.41 -2.35
N ARG A 232 16.56 -15.69 -2.60
CA ARG A 232 16.58 -14.22 -2.69
C ARG A 232 16.95 -13.61 -1.35
N ALA A 233 16.33 -14.05 -0.25
CA ALA A 233 16.60 -13.53 1.09
C ALA A 233 18.07 -13.69 1.48
N GLN A 234 18.67 -14.86 1.22
CA GLN A 234 20.10 -15.11 1.45
C GLN A 234 21.01 -14.21 0.63
N ARG A 235 20.72 -14.01 -0.66
CA ARG A 235 21.48 -13.09 -1.52
C ARG A 235 21.44 -11.66 -1.01
N MET A 236 20.26 -11.17 -0.63
CA MET A 236 20.11 -9.80 -0.11
C MET A 236 20.84 -9.59 1.23
N LEU A 237 20.89 -10.61 2.09
CA LEU A 237 21.66 -10.54 3.35
C LEU A 237 23.16 -10.58 3.08
N ALA A 238 23.62 -11.40 2.13
CA ALA A 238 25.01 -11.47 1.71
C ALA A 238 25.49 -10.14 1.08
N GLU A 239 24.67 -9.50 0.25
CA GLU A 239 24.95 -8.16 -0.32
C GLU A 239 25.12 -7.10 0.78
N LYS A 240 24.33 -7.19 1.86
CA LYS A 240 24.46 -6.31 3.03
C LYS A 240 25.56 -6.75 4.02
N SER A 241 26.37 -7.76 3.67
CA SER A 241 27.42 -8.33 4.52
C SER A 241 26.92 -8.78 5.90
N LEU A 242 25.66 -9.21 5.98
CA LEU A 242 25.04 -9.70 7.21
C LEU A 242 25.17 -11.22 7.29
N ASN A 243 25.65 -11.71 8.43
CA ASN A 243 25.60 -13.14 8.74
C ASN A 243 24.15 -13.58 8.90
N PHE A 244 23.81 -14.77 8.43
CA PHE A 244 22.47 -15.34 8.56
C PHE A 244 22.53 -16.78 9.05
N PRO A 245 21.59 -17.20 9.92
CA PRO A 245 21.57 -18.56 10.43
C PRO A 245 21.18 -19.56 9.34
N GLU A 246 21.68 -20.79 9.47
CA GLU A 246 21.21 -21.90 8.64
C GLU A 246 19.75 -22.22 8.96
N ILE A 247 18.92 -22.33 7.92
CA ILE A 247 17.51 -22.67 8.05
C ILE A 247 17.37 -24.20 7.98
N PRO A 248 16.58 -24.83 8.88
CA PRO A 248 16.30 -26.26 8.81
C PRO A 248 15.76 -26.71 7.45
N LYS A 249 16.19 -27.87 6.95
CA LYS A 249 15.76 -28.41 5.64
C LYS A 249 14.24 -28.46 5.48
N LYS A 250 13.52 -28.86 6.53
CA LYS A 250 12.05 -28.89 6.59
C LYS A 250 11.42 -27.51 6.32
N HIS A 251 12.03 -26.45 6.85
CA HIS A 251 11.57 -25.09 6.65
C HIS A 251 11.81 -24.63 5.21
N VAL A 252 12.99 -24.94 4.66
CA VAL A 252 13.32 -24.64 3.25
C VAL A 252 12.34 -25.31 2.28
N GLU A 253 11.98 -26.57 2.53
CA GLU A 253 10.99 -27.30 1.74
C GLU A 253 9.61 -26.65 1.83
N LEU A 254 9.20 -26.23 3.04
CA LEU A 254 7.92 -25.54 3.25
C LEU A 254 7.89 -24.18 2.52
N PHE A 255 8.95 -23.37 2.64
CA PHE A 255 9.10 -22.11 1.90
C PHE A 255 8.99 -22.34 0.39
N LYS A 256 9.68 -23.36 -0.13
CA LYS A 256 9.65 -23.71 -1.56
C LYS A 256 8.25 -24.10 -2.01
N ALA A 257 7.52 -24.91 -1.24
CA ALA A 257 6.17 -25.34 -1.56
C ALA A 257 5.19 -24.15 -1.62
N ILE A 258 5.26 -23.23 -0.65
CA ILE A 258 4.39 -22.04 -0.63
C ILE A 258 4.76 -21.11 -1.79
N LYS A 259 6.06 -20.87 -2.03
CA LYS A 259 6.54 -20.06 -3.15
C LYS A 259 6.00 -20.55 -4.50
N GLN A 260 5.99 -21.86 -4.74
CA GLN A 260 5.46 -22.43 -6.00
C GLN A 260 3.98 -22.10 -6.22
N MET A 261 3.17 -22.08 -5.17
CA MET A 261 1.76 -21.69 -5.30
C MET A 261 1.60 -20.20 -5.58
N VAL A 262 2.35 -19.35 -4.87
CA VAL A 262 2.33 -17.89 -5.10
C VAL A 262 2.80 -17.55 -6.51
N ALA A 263 3.84 -18.25 -6.99
CA ALA A 263 4.35 -18.06 -8.34
C ALA A 263 3.27 -18.36 -9.37
N LYS A 264 2.46 -19.41 -9.19
CA LYS A 264 1.33 -19.72 -10.06
C LYS A 264 0.27 -18.61 -10.08
N ASP A 265 -0.06 -18.05 -8.91
CA ASP A 265 -0.99 -16.92 -8.82
C ASP A 265 -0.41 -15.66 -9.51
N ALA A 266 0.89 -15.40 -9.33
CA ALA A 266 1.58 -14.29 -9.99
C ALA A 266 1.70 -14.48 -11.52
N GLU A 267 1.91 -15.72 -11.99
CA GLU A 267 1.96 -16.06 -13.42
C GLU A 267 0.62 -15.85 -14.13
N SER A 268 -0.50 -15.98 -13.40
CA SER A 268 -1.83 -15.67 -13.91
C SER A 268 -2.07 -14.17 -14.12
N SER A 269 -1.25 -13.31 -13.52
CA SER A 269 -1.31 -11.86 -13.71
C SER A 269 -0.69 -11.49 -15.06
N ALA A 270 -1.47 -10.84 -15.93
CA ALA A 270 -0.98 -10.33 -17.21
C ALA A 270 0.21 -9.37 -17.06
N TYR A 271 0.27 -8.63 -15.95
CA TYR A 271 1.34 -7.69 -15.63
C TYR A 271 2.67 -8.35 -15.25
N ASN A 272 2.72 -9.67 -15.07
CA ASN A 272 3.97 -10.38 -14.84
C ASN A 272 4.77 -10.61 -16.13
N TRP A 273 4.13 -10.49 -17.30
CA TRP A 273 4.72 -10.81 -18.59
C TRP A 273 4.82 -9.56 -19.47
N ILE A 274 6.01 -9.30 -20.00
CA ILE A 274 6.20 -8.36 -21.10
C ILE A 274 6.28 -9.20 -22.36
N GLN A 275 5.24 -9.16 -23.20
CA GLN A 275 5.25 -9.92 -24.45
C GLN A 275 6.37 -9.38 -25.36
N PRO A 276 7.33 -10.23 -25.80
CA PRO A 276 8.42 -9.80 -26.68
C PRO A 276 7.93 -9.19 -27.99
N ASP A 277 6.74 -9.60 -28.44
CA ASP A 277 6.11 -9.14 -29.68
C ASP A 277 5.75 -7.64 -29.68
N ILE A 278 5.57 -7.05 -28.50
CA ILE A 278 5.42 -5.59 -28.36
C ILE A 278 6.66 -4.87 -28.90
N TRP A 279 7.85 -5.40 -28.61
CA TRP A 279 9.10 -4.78 -29.05
C TRP A 279 9.42 -5.08 -30.51
N SER A 280 8.98 -6.22 -31.03
CA SER A 280 9.18 -6.55 -32.45
C SER A 280 8.31 -5.71 -33.37
N THR A 281 7.15 -5.22 -32.90
CA THR A 281 6.30 -4.26 -33.61
C THR A 281 6.82 -2.83 -33.52
N VAL A 282 7.40 -2.42 -32.38
CA VAL A 282 7.92 -1.06 -32.17
C VAL A 282 9.32 -0.85 -32.79
N PHE A 283 10.22 -1.84 -32.67
CA PHE A 283 11.61 -1.72 -33.10
C PHE A 283 11.97 -2.55 -34.33
N GLY A 284 10.98 -3.25 -34.91
CA GLY A 284 11.18 -4.17 -36.03
C GLY A 284 11.90 -5.45 -35.61
N LYS A 285 11.66 -6.54 -36.35
CA LYS A 285 12.47 -7.75 -36.23
C LYS A 285 13.86 -7.43 -36.79
N LYS A 286 14.89 -7.47 -35.94
CA LYS A 286 16.26 -7.66 -36.43
C LYS A 286 16.43 -9.08 -36.94
#